data_AF-A0A9R0QV86-F1
#
_entry.id   AF-A0A9R0QV86-F1
#
_cell.length_a   1.000
_cell.length_b   1.000
_cell.length_c   1.000
_cell.angle_alpha   90.00
_cell.angle_beta   90.00
_cell.angle_gamma   90.00
#
_symmetry.space_group_name_H-M   'P 1'
#
loop_
_entity.id
_entity.type
_entity.pdbx_description
1 polymer ?
#
loop_
_entity_poly.entity_id
_entity_poly.type
_entity_poly.pdbx_seq_one_letter_code
_entity_poly.pdbx_strand_id
1 'polypeptide(L)'
;MAEPPAAACPTELELARARCRALHDRLAASLSLPRHPALRSLLRLVAAELRFLASSNHPDPARPLSSNLPHLGALHLLLTHPAVRSPSRLSPLPGVDFACAFRSRPAWVLLSARNPSGFQWVPRKGISSRVAAVLDAARSAPPATRPEKLLLAFARGVGADIVLGLAEEFGAVDIDLLAEFVGDSEDDKEEDGWVTVSFHPNEEMRRFRAFEIEVVDGDAEVLLPPPRRDVEEVEEGSGDQLEGCWFADFMGKMRMNSIEMVNLDTTALIAIVSGISNGGVGKLMGAPVAETRARFKCNYKFVMDQAQSELQSPIFVELGKAVDGKKCIICEAVKSEFNEIVSMCGGPEEKTRASQLLKQLM
;
A
#
# COMPACT_ATOMS: atom_id res chain seq x y z
N MET A 1 33.74 12.68 50.34
CA MET A 1 33.06 11.99 49.23
C MET A 1 32.87 13.01 48.14
N ALA A 2 33.60 12.89 47.03
CA ALA A 2 33.41 13.76 45.87
C ALA A 2 32.14 13.29 45.15
N GLU A 3 31.22 14.22 44.89
CA GLU A 3 30.08 13.96 44.00
C GLU A 3 30.61 13.51 42.63
N PRO A 4 30.00 12.48 42.01
CA PRO A 4 30.34 12.11 40.65
C PRO A 4 30.02 13.30 39.71
N PRO A 5 30.86 13.59 38.71
CA PRO A 5 30.61 14.67 37.77
C PRO A 5 29.29 14.40 37.04
N ALA A 6 28.39 15.38 37.07
CA ALA A 6 27.17 15.36 36.28
C ALA A 6 27.52 15.07 34.81
N ALA A 7 26.97 14.00 34.24
CA ALA A 7 27.20 13.63 32.85
C ALA A 7 26.86 14.84 31.96
N ALA A 8 27.85 15.35 31.22
CA ALA A 8 27.65 16.45 30.29
C ALA A 8 26.56 16.07 29.28
N CYS A 9 25.54 16.92 29.12
CA CYS A 9 24.50 16.69 28.11
C CYS A 9 25.16 16.61 26.73
N PRO A 10 24.87 15.57 25.94
CA PRO A 10 25.47 15.39 24.62
C PRO A 10 25.13 16.59 23.72
N THR A 11 26.12 17.06 22.98
CA THR A 11 25.92 18.18 22.04
C THR A 11 24.96 17.80 20.92
N GLU A 12 24.31 18.78 20.29
CA GLU A 12 23.40 18.55 19.15
C GLU A 12 24.09 17.76 18.02
N LEU A 13 25.38 18.02 17.79
CA LEU A 13 26.21 17.31 16.82
C LEU A 13 26.44 15.84 17.20
N GLU A 14 26.70 15.54 18.47
CA GLU A 14 26.86 14.17 18.95
C GLU A 14 25.55 13.38 18.84
N LEU A 15 24.42 14.01 19.19
CA LEU A 15 23.11 13.41 19.04
C LEU A 15 22.80 13.12 17.56
N ALA A 16 23.08 14.09 16.66
CA ALA A 16 22.91 13.90 15.23
C ALA A 16 23.78 12.75 14.69
N ARG A 17 25.06 12.69 15.09
CA ARG A 17 25.96 11.58 14.72
C ARG A 17 25.43 10.23 15.21
N ALA A 18 24.99 10.15 16.47
CA ALA A 18 24.43 8.92 17.04
C ALA A 18 23.19 8.47 16.27
N ARG A 19 22.26 9.38 15.97
CA ARG A 19 21.05 9.10 15.18
C ARG A 19 21.38 8.66 13.75
N CYS A 20 22.35 9.31 13.11
CA CYS A 20 22.80 8.95 11.77
C CYS A 20 23.40 7.54 11.72
N ARG A 21 24.24 7.18 12.70
CA ARG A 21 24.81 5.83 12.83
C ARG A 21 23.73 4.79 13.06
N ALA A 22 22.82 5.04 14.00
CA ALA A 22 21.69 4.13 14.26
C ALA A 22 20.80 3.92 13.03
N LEU A 23 20.60 4.94 12.19
CA LEU A 23 19.88 4.78 10.92
C LEU A 23 20.70 3.97 9.90
N HIS A 24 22.00 4.25 9.79
CA HIS A 24 22.90 3.50 8.92
C HIS A 24 22.90 2.00 9.25
N ASP A 25 23.07 1.66 10.51
CA ASP A 25 23.20 0.27 10.96
C ASP A 25 21.90 -0.51 10.76
N ARG A 26 20.75 0.13 11.03
CA ARG A 26 19.43 -0.44 10.71
C ARG A 26 19.24 -0.71 9.22
N LEU A 27 19.65 0.22 8.36
CA LEU A 27 19.56 0.03 6.91
C LEU A 27 20.49 -1.07 6.41
N ALA A 28 21.71 -1.14 6.95
CA ALA A 28 22.69 -2.15 6.61
C ALA A 28 22.25 -3.56 7.05
N ALA A 29 21.57 -3.67 8.19
CA ALA A 29 21.03 -4.92 8.71
C ALA A 29 19.70 -5.36 8.05
N SER A 30 19.10 -4.53 7.20
CA SER A 30 17.80 -4.82 6.61
C SER A 30 17.86 -5.98 5.60
N LEU A 31 17.04 -7.02 5.82
CA LEU A 31 16.91 -8.17 4.92
C LEU A 31 16.37 -7.80 3.53
N SER A 32 15.66 -6.68 3.41
CA SER A 32 15.11 -6.20 2.13
C SER A 32 16.13 -5.41 1.30
N LEU A 33 17.28 -5.03 1.87
CA LEU A 33 18.31 -4.22 1.20
C LEU A 33 18.79 -4.78 -0.16
N PRO A 34 19.04 -6.10 -0.33
CA PRO A 34 19.52 -6.62 -1.61
C PRO A 34 18.51 -6.46 -2.75
N ARG A 35 17.20 -6.52 -2.43
CA ARG A 35 16.10 -6.53 -3.41
C ARG A 35 15.54 -5.12 -3.68
N HIS A 36 15.98 -4.11 -2.93
CA HIS A 36 15.29 -2.83 -2.87
C HIS A 36 16.18 -1.64 -3.28
N PRO A 37 16.08 -1.16 -4.55
CA PRO A 37 16.99 -0.14 -5.07
C PRO A 37 16.90 1.19 -4.32
N ALA A 38 15.72 1.55 -3.80
CA ALA A 38 15.53 2.75 -2.98
C ALA A 38 16.31 2.68 -1.64
N LEU A 39 16.36 1.52 -0.98
CA LEU A 39 17.06 1.36 0.30
C LEU A 39 18.57 1.42 0.10
N ARG A 40 19.06 0.89 -1.02
CA ARG A 40 20.48 1.05 -1.41
C ARG A 40 20.84 2.50 -1.70
N SER A 41 19.96 3.27 -2.34
CA SER A 41 20.17 4.71 -2.50
C SER A 41 20.14 5.44 -1.17
N LEU A 42 19.19 5.11 -0.29
CA LEU A 42 19.09 5.70 1.04
C LEU A 42 20.33 5.41 1.90
N LEU A 43 20.83 4.17 1.92
CA LEU A 43 22.04 3.81 2.64
C LEU A 43 23.25 4.65 2.21
N ARG A 44 23.40 4.92 0.90
CA ARG A 44 24.46 5.80 0.38
C ARG A 44 24.31 7.24 0.86
N LEU A 45 23.07 7.77 0.90
CA LEU A 45 22.79 9.12 1.40
C LEU A 45 23.08 9.23 2.89
N VAL A 46 22.68 8.24 3.69
CA VAL A 46 22.97 8.19 5.13
C VAL A 46 24.47 8.09 5.38
N ALA A 47 25.21 7.29 4.61
CA ALA A 47 26.67 7.22 4.70
C ALA A 47 27.36 8.54 4.30
N ALA A 48 26.79 9.30 3.36
CA ALA A 48 27.28 10.64 3.01
C ALA A 48 27.03 11.65 4.15
N GLU A 49 25.83 11.65 4.74
CA GLU A 49 25.47 12.48 5.89
C GLU A 49 26.37 12.17 7.09
N LEU A 50 26.65 10.88 7.37
CA LEU A 50 27.53 10.49 8.46
C LEU A 50 28.96 11.03 8.27
N ARG A 51 29.49 11.00 7.04
CA ARG A 51 30.79 11.59 6.72
C ARG A 51 30.79 13.11 6.92
N PHE A 52 29.73 13.79 6.49
CA PHE A 52 29.56 15.23 6.70
C PHE A 52 29.52 15.60 8.19
N LEU A 53 28.75 14.86 8.99
CA LEU A 53 28.67 15.08 10.44
C LEU A 53 30.00 14.76 11.12
N ALA A 54 30.75 13.76 10.64
CA ALA A 54 32.06 13.42 11.17
C ALA A 54 33.12 14.49 10.86
N SER A 55 33.08 15.10 9.67
CA SER A 55 33.98 16.20 9.28
C SER A 55 33.62 17.56 9.88
N SER A 56 32.40 17.69 10.43
CA SER A 56 31.97 18.92 11.08
C SER A 56 32.68 19.08 12.41
N ASN A 57 33.53 20.10 12.52
CA ASN A 57 34.07 20.55 13.79
C ASN A 57 33.06 21.49 14.45
N HIS A 58 32.96 21.38 15.78
CA HIS A 58 32.05 22.07 16.69
C HIS A 58 31.19 23.17 16.03
N PRO A 59 29.85 23.00 15.89
CA PRO A 59 29.03 24.09 15.41
C PRO A 59 29.23 25.27 16.36
N ASP A 60 29.49 26.44 15.79
CA ASP A 60 29.30 27.70 16.49
C ASP A 60 27.90 27.64 17.14
N PRO A 61 27.75 27.81 18.46
CA PRO A 61 26.45 27.72 19.13
C PRO A 61 25.41 28.69 18.55
N ALA A 62 25.83 29.71 17.79
CA ALA A 62 24.94 30.62 17.07
C ALA A 62 24.37 30.06 15.75
N ARG A 63 24.89 28.95 15.21
CA ARG A 63 24.48 28.43 13.90
C ARG A 63 23.84 27.03 14.02
N PRO A 64 22.55 26.87 13.69
CA PRO A 64 21.87 25.58 13.79
C PRO A 64 22.52 24.55 12.87
N LEU A 65 22.59 23.30 13.35
CA LEU A 65 23.15 22.19 12.60
C LEU A 65 22.32 21.92 11.34
N SER A 66 22.90 22.15 10.16
CA SER A 66 22.26 21.81 8.90
C SER A 66 22.38 20.30 8.66
N SER A 67 21.39 19.53 9.09
CA SER A 67 21.34 18.09 8.87
C SER A 67 20.14 17.66 8.02
N ASN A 68 20.36 16.67 7.16
CA ASN A 68 19.32 16.00 6.37
C ASN A 68 18.65 14.86 7.12
N LEU A 69 19.04 14.58 8.37
CA LEU A 69 18.53 13.44 9.15
C LEU A 69 17.00 13.32 9.22
N PRO A 70 16.23 14.41 9.40
CA PRO A 70 14.77 14.31 9.40
C PRO A 70 14.23 13.79 8.05
N HIS A 71 14.83 14.21 6.94
CA HIS A 71 14.47 13.75 5.60
C HIS A 71 14.82 12.27 5.42
N LEU A 72 16.05 11.88 5.76
CA LEU A 72 16.53 10.51 5.60
C LEU A 72 15.75 9.52 6.49
N GLY A 73 15.39 9.94 7.70
CA GLY A 73 14.55 9.16 8.61
C GLY A 73 13.13 8.97 8.06
N ALA A 74 12.53 10.02 7.51
CA ALA A 74 11.20 9.92 6.90
C ALA A 74 11.20 9.10 5.60
N LEU A 75 12.26 9.16 4.79
CA LEU A 75 12.44 8.24 3.65
C LEU A 75 12.50 6.79 4.13
N HIS A 76 13.25 6.51 5.19
CA HIS A 76 13.30 5.16 5.75
C HIS A 76 11.90 4.67 6.14
N LEU A 77 11.16 5.47 6.91
CA LEU A 77 9.80 5.17 7.35
C LEU A 77 8.87 4.82 6.17
N LEU A 78 8.86 5.66 5.13
CA LEU A 78 8.05 5.45 3.93
C LEU A 78 8.46 4.20 3.16
N LEU A 79 9.77 3.98 2.96
CA LEU A 79 10.26 2.84 2.18
C LEU A 79 10.06 1.51 2.89
N THR A 80 9.92 1.50 4.22
CA THR A 80 9.62 0.30 5.00
C THR A 80 8.13 0.13 5.29
N HIS A 81 7.28 1.06 4.83
CA HIS A 81 5.85 0.99 5.07
C HIS A 81 5.22 -0.18 4.30
N PRO A 82 4.38 -1.04 4.93
CA PRO A 82 3.77 -2.19 4.27
C PRO A 82 2.94 -1.85 3.03
N ALA A 83 2.29 -0.68 3.06
CA ALA A 83 1.54 -0.15 1.92
C ALA A 83 2.41 0.32 0.75
N VAL A 84 3.72 0.50 0.93
CA VAL A 84 4.67 0.94 -0.12
C VAL A 84 5.39 -0.30 -0.68
N ARG A 85 5.12 -0.63 -1.94
CA ARG A 85 5.74 -1.75 -2.65
C ARG A 85 6.56 -1.28 -3.84
N SER A 86 7.60 -2.05 -4.17
CA SER A 86 8.42 -1.87 -5.38
C SER A 86 8.89 -0.43 -5.65
N PRO A 87 9.45 0.30 -4.67
CA PRO A 87 9.85 1.67 -4.91
C PRO A 87 11.06 1.77 -5.84
N SER A 88 11.05 2.80 -6.69
CA SER A 88 12.11 3.14 -7.62
C SER A 88 13.38 3.55 -6.89
N ARG A 89 14.45 3.81 -7.66
CA ARG A 89 15.59 4.58 -7.10
C ARG A 89 15.09 5.95 -6.64
N LEU A 90 15.73 6.47 -5.59
CA LEU A 90 15.47 7.81 -5.09
C LEU A 90 15.79 8.87 -6.14
N SER A 91 14.96 9.90 -6.19
CA SER A 91 14.96 11.05 -7.09
C SER A 91 14.89 10.67 -8.58
N PRO A 92 13.91 9.86 -9.01
CA PRO A 92 13.82 9.45 -10.41
C PRO A 92 13.42 10.60 -11.34
N LEU A 93 12.75 11.63 -10.80
CA LEU A 93 12.19 12.77 -11.54
C LEU A 93 12.36 14.07 -10.72
N PRO A 94 12.43 15.25 -11.37
CA PRO A 94 12.47 16.52 -10.67
C PRO A 94 11.27 16.71 -9.72
N GLY A 95 11.53 16.97 -8.44
CA GLY A 95 10.50 17.24 -7.44
C GLY A 95 9.84 16.00 -6.81
N VAL A 96 10.11 14.80 -7.34
CA VAL A 96 9.61 13.50 -6.86
C VAL A 96 10.76 12.74 -6.19
N ASP A 97 10.52 12.25 -4.97
CA ASP A 97 11.53 11.52 -4.20
C ASP A 97 11.63 10.06 -4.64
N PHE A 98 10.52 9.39 -4.96
CA PHE A 98 10.52 8.09 -5.61
C PHE A 98 9.11 7.76 -6.15
N ALA A 99 9.04 6.80 -7.07
CA ALA A 99 7.79 6.19 -7.50
C ALA A 99 7.63 4.82 -6.82
N CYS A 100 6.41 4.37 -6.55
CA CYS A 100 6.13 3.07 -5.93
C CYS A 100 4.72 2.57 -6.30
N ALA A 101 4.38 1.37 -5.86
CA ALA A 101 2.99 0.94 -5.74
C ALA A 101 2.54 1.20 -4.30
N PHE A 102 1.70 2.23 -4.10
CA PHE A 102 1.12 2.56 -2.81
C PHE A 102 -0.30 2.01 -2.72
N ARG A 103 -0.58 1.13 -1.75
CA ARG A 103 -1.87 0.41 -1.64
C ARG A 103 -2.29 -0.23 -2.97
N SER A 104 -1.33 -0.87 -3.63
CA SER A 104 -1.47 -1.53 -4.93
C SER A 104 -1.75 -0.59 -6.12
N ARG A 105 -1.71 0.73 -5.96
CA ARG A 105 -1.88 1.71 -7.04
C ARG A 105 -0.57 2.43 -7.34
N PRO A 106 -0.22 2.70 -8.62
CA PRO A 106 0.97 3.45 -8.98
C PRO A 106 0.96 4.83 -8.34
N ALA A 107 2.02 5.19 -7.63
CA ALA A 107 2.10 6.45 -6.90
C ALA A 107 3.46 7.12 -7.04
N TRP A 108 3.46 8.45 -7.05
CA TRP A 108 4.66 9.26 -6.88
C TRP A 108 4.69 9.85 -5.48
N VAL A 109 5.84 9.77 -4.83
CA VAL A 109 6.04 10.20 -3.45
C VAL A 109 6.86 11.48 -3.42
N LEU A 110 6.36 12.47 -2.68
CA LEU A 110 7.03 13.74 -2.41
C LEU A 110 7.19 13.88 -0.91
N LEU A 111 8.42 14.02 -0.44
CA LEU A 111 8.75 14.17 0.96
C LEU A 111 9.31 15.57 1.21
N SER A 112 8.68 16.29 2.12
CA SER A 112 9.22 17.53 2.69
C SER A 112 9.75 17.27 4.10
N ALA A 113 10.98 17.70 4.33
CA ALA A 113 11.60 17.71 5.66
C ALA A 113 11.81 19.13 6.21
N ARG A 114 11.86 20.12 5.32
CA ARG A 114 11.81 21.54 5.65
C ARG A 114 10.34 21.93 5.72
N ASN A 115 9.70 21.48 6.78
CA ASN A 115 8.27 21.60 6.91
C ASN A 115 7.86 23.07 7.01
N PRO A 116 6.76 23.47 6.37
CA PRO A 116 6.26 24.84 6.39
C PRO A 116 5.61 25.21 7.74
N SER A 117 6.05 24.66 8.86
CA SER A 117 5.50 24.99 10.17
C SER A 117 5.71 26.47 10.46
N GLY A 118 4.63 27.26 10.41
CA GLY A 118 4.65 28.72 10.57
C GLY A 118 4.58 29.53 9.25
N PHE A 119 4.46 28.87 8.09
CA PHE A 119 4.19 29.54 6.82
C PHE A 119 2.71 29.45 6.49
N GLN A 120 2.14 30.56 6.02
CA GLN A 120 0.75 30.60 5.54
C GLN A 120 0.61 29.90 4.19
N TRP A 121 -0.52 29.19 3.99
CA TRP A 121 -0.92 28.75 2.66
C TRP A 121 -1.08 29.94 1.71
N VAL A 122 -0.30 29.94 0.63
CA VAL A 122 -0.41 30.93 -0.43
C VAL A 122 -0.66 30.19 -1.74
N PRO A 123 -1.87 30.30 -2.32
CA PRO A 123 -2.19 29.65 -3.59
C PRO A 123 -1.17 30.00 -4.67
N ARG A 124 -0.78 29.00 -5.47
CA ARG A 124 0.18 29.12 -6.57
C ARG A 124 1.57 29.64 -6.19
N LYS A 125 1.96 29.58 -4.91
CA LYS A 125 3.31 29.89 -4.44
C LYS A 125 3.81 28.84 -3.45
N GLY A 126 5.13 28.77 -3.29
CA GLY A 126 5.78 27.88 -2.33
C GLY A 126 5.38 26.42 -2.54
N ILE A 127 4.75 25.83 -1.52
CA ILE A 127 4.35 24.43 -1.58
C ILE A 127 3.19 24.18 -2.54
N SER A 128 2.21 25.09 -2.65
CA SER A 128 1.09 24.98 -3.60
C SER A 128 1.62 24.89 -5.04
N SER A 129 2.53 25.78 -5.43
CA SER A 129 3.16 25.71 -6.78
C SER A 129 3.96 24.44 -7.02
N ARG A 130 4.61 23.88 -5.98
CA ARG A 130 5.38 22.64 -6.12
C ARG A 130 4.45 21.44 -6.30
N VAL A 131 3.36 21.36 -5.53
CA VAL A 131 2.36 20.30 -5.64
C VAL A 131 1.67 20.37 -7.00
N ALA A 132 1.22 21.57 -7.41
CA ALA A 132 0.62 21.78 -8.73
C ALA A 132 1.55 21.33 -9.87
N ALA A 133 2.82 21.75 -9.86
CA ALA A 133 3.77 21.36 -10.91
C ALA A 133 3.98 19.84 -10.99
N VAL A 134 4.02 19.14 -9.86
CA VAL A 134 4.16 17.68 -9.85
C VAL A 134 2.86 16.99 -10.26
N LEU A 135 1.71 17.53 -9.90
CA LEU A 135 0.40 17.02 -10.32
C LEU A 135 0.19 17.18 -11.83
N ASP A 136 0.57 18.33 -12.40
CA ASP A 136 0.56 18.54 -13.84
C ASP A 136 1.53 17.57 -14.55
N ALA A 137 2.73 17.39 -14.00
CA ALA A 137 3.70 16.41 -14.52
C ALA A 137 3.15 14.97 -14.46
N ALA A 138 2.45 14.61 -13.38
CA ALA A 138 1.83 13.31 -13.20
C ALA A 138 0.70 13.06 -14.21
N ARG A 139 -0.18 14.05 -14.41
CA ARG A 139 -1.26 13.99 -15.41
C ARG A 139 -0.73 13.90 -16.84
N SER A 140 0.33 14.65 -17.14
CA SER A 140 0.97 14.65 -18.45
C SER A 140 1.87 13.43 -18.73
N ALA A 141 2.12 12.59 -17.72
CA ALA A 141 3.00 11.43 -17.87
C ALA A 141 2.42 10.39 -18.87
N PRO A 142 3.29 9.66 -19.59
CA PRO A 142 2.89 8.55 -20.46
C PRO A 142 2.08 7.48 -19.71
N PRO A 143 1.13 6.78 -20.36
CA PRO A 143 0.31 5.76 -19.70
C PRO A 143 1.09 4.69 -18.92
N ALA A 144 2.30 4.34 -19.39
CA ALA A 144 3.15 3.34 -18.75
C ALA A 144 3.81 3.80 -17.42
N THR A 145 3.92 5.11 -17.18
CA THR A 145 4.58 5.69 -15.99
C THR A 145 3.69 6.65 -15.22
N ARG A 146 2.45 6.83 -15.68
CA ARG A 146 1.45 7.69 -15.06
C ARG A 146 1.08 7.15 -13.69
N PRO A 147 1.29 7.93 -12.62
CA PRO A 147 0.78 7.55 -11.31
C PRO A 147 -0.72 7.76 -11.27
N GLU A 148 -1.39 6.97 -10.45
CA GLU A 148 -2.77 7.20 -10.07
C GLU A 148 -2.87 8.09 -8.82
N LYS A 149 -1.83 8.09 -7.98
CA LYS A 149 -1.78 8.84 -6.72
C LYS A 149 -0.53 9.67 -6.58
N LEU A 150 -0.65 10.82 -5.92
CA LEU A 150 0.47 11.51 -5.28
C LEU A 150 0.40 11.31 -3.78
N LEU A 151 1.53 10.91 -3.20
CA LEU A 151 1.72 10.81 -1.76
C LEU A 151 2.62 11.95 -1.29
N LEU A 152 2.04 12.90 -0.55
CA LEU A 152 2.78 13.99 0.07
C LEU A 152 3.10 13.63 1.51
N ALA A 153 4.37 13.65 1.91
CA ALA A 153 4.79 13.35 3.27
C ALA A 153 5.57 14.51 3.88
N PHE A 154 5.40 14.71 5.19
CA PHE A 154 5.95 15.82 5.94
C PHE A 154 6.61 15.31 7.22
N ALA A 155 7.95 15.31 7.27
CA ALA A 155 8.72 14.67 8.33
C ALA A 155 8.50 15.25 9.75
N ARG A 156 8.14 16.54 9.85
CA ARG A 156 7.96 17.33 11.09
C ARG A 156 6.57 17.99 11.22
N GLY A 157 5.56 17.47 10.51
CA GLY A 157 4.17 17.99 10.52
C GLY A 157 3.91 19.25 9.70
N VAL A 158 2.65 19.63 9.58
CA VAL A 158 2.20 20.80 8.80
C VAL A 158 1.19 21.62 9.60
N GLY A 159 1.15 22.93 9.34
CA GLY A 159 0.15 23.84 9.92
C GLY A 159 -1.25 23.55 9.38
N ALA A 160 -2.28 23.89 10.16
CA ALA A 160 -3.68 23.64 9.82
C ALA A 160 -4.11 24.35 8.52
N ASP A 161 -3.52 25.51 8.25
CA ASP A 161 -3.69 26.29 7.03
C ASP A 161 -3.15 25.57 5.77
N ILE A 162 -1.99 24.92 5.89
CA ILE A 162 -1.41 24.10 4.82
C ILE A 162 -2.29 22.87 4.57
N VAL A 163 -2.80 22.23 5.64
CA VAL A 163 -3.72 21.09 5.54
C VAL A 163 -4.99 21.49 4.80
N LEU A 164 -5.61 22.59 5.22
CA LEU A 164 -6.83 23.10 4.60
C LEU A 164 -6.58 23.45 3.12
N GLY A 165 -5.49 24.14 2.81
CA GLY A 165 -5.13 24.50 1.45
C GLY A 165 -4.85 23.30 0.55
N LEU A 166 -4.19 22.26 1.06
CA LEU A 166 -3.99 21.01 0.34
C LEU A 166 -5.32 20.31 0.03
N ALA A 167 -6.24 20.30 0.99
CA ALA A 167 -7.57 19.71 0.81
C ALA A 167 -8.44 20.52 -0.17
N GLU A 168 -8.48 21.84 -0.04
CA GLU A 168 -9.31 22.73 -0.86
C GLU A 168 -8.80 22.88 -2.31
N GLU A 169 -7.48 23.02 -2.52
CA GLU A 169 -6.91 23.25 -3.86
C GLU A 169 -6.67 21.96 -4.63
N PHE A 170 -6.34 20.86 -3.94
CA PHE A 170 -5.89 19.61 -4.58
C PHE A 170 -6.69 18.37 -4.16
N GLY A 171 -7.73 18.50 -3.33
CA GLY A 171 -8.50 17.35 -2.87
C GLY A 171 -7.70 16.38 -1.99
N ALA A 172 -6.64 16.88 -1.33
CA ALA A 172 -5.76 16.03 -0.53
C ALA A 172 -6.47 15.46 0.70
N VAL A 173 -6.28 14.16 0.94
CA VAL A 173 -6.83 13.44 2.10
C VAL A 173 -5.70 13.14 3.08
N ASP A 174 -5.84 13.56 4.34
CA ASP A 174 -4.90 13.23 5.41
C ASP A 174 -4.94 11.72 5.70
N ILE A 175 -3.76 11.10 5.79
CA ILE A 175 -3.60 9.67 6.05
C ILE A 175 -2.60 9.46 7.20
N ASP A 176 -3.01 8.64 8.16
CA ASP A 176 -2.16 8.27 9.29
C ASP A 176 -1.35 7.01 8.99
N LEU A 177 -0.23 7.20 8.29
CA LEU A 177 0.71 6.12 7.99
C LEU A 177 1.35 5.50 9.25
N LEU A 178 1.30 6.16 10.41
CA LEU A 178 1.86 5.60 11.65
C LEU A 178 0.85 4.69 12.37
N ALA A 179 -0.42 5.08 12.41
CA ALA A 179 -1.50 4.22 12.86
C ALA A 179 -1.68 2.99 11.95
N GLU A 180 -1.38 3.12 10.66
CA GLU A 180 -1.35 1.98 9.73
C GLU A 180 -0.15 1.05 9.94
N PHE A 181 0.92 1.54 10.58
CA PHE A 181 2.15 0.78 10.86
C PHE A 181 2.04 -0.05 12.14
N VAL A 182 1.38 0.51 13.16
CA VAL A 182 1.10 -0.14 14.43
C VAL A 182 -0.38 -0.52 14.39
N GLY A 183 -0.70 -1.72 13.88
CA GLY A 183 -2.05 -2.25 14.07
C GLY A 183 -2.36 -2.19 15.57
N ASP A 184 -3.48 -1.57 15.96
CA ASP A 184 -3.92 -1.39 17.35
C ASP A 184 -3.57 -2.63 18.19
N SER A 185 -2.47 -2.56 18.93
CA SER A 185 -2.12 -3.53 19.95
C SER A 185 -2.52 -2.94 21.29
N GLU A 186 -3.83 -2.73 21.46
CA GLU A 186 -4.46 -2.75 22.78
C GLU A 186 -5.00 -4.16 23.01
N ASP A 187 -4.09 -5.14 23.13
CA ASP A 187 -4.38 -6.43 23.76
C ASP A 187 -3.04 -7.04 24.17
N ASP A 188 -2.57 -6.62 25.35
CA ASP A 188 -1.58 -7.36 26.14
C ASP A 188 -2.19 -8.70 26.55
N LYS A 189 -2.04 -9.73 25.71
CA LYS A 189 -1.91 -11.11 26.17
C LYS A 189 -0.79 -11.78 25.40
N GLU A 190 0.30 -11.99 26.12
CA GLU A 190 1.39 -12.88 25.76
C GLU A 190 0.83 -14.26 25.36
N GLU A 191 0.81 -14.56 24.06
CA GLU A 191 0.84 -15.94 23.55
C GLU A 191 1.83 -16.01 22.38
N ASP A 192 2.95 -16.67 22.66
CA ASP A 192 3.92 -17.32 21.79
C ASP A 192 4.22 -16.72 20.39
N GLY A 193 5.41 -16.11 20.30
CA GLY A 193 6.31 -16.37 19.17
C GLY A 193 6.30 -15.38 18.00
N TRP A 194 5.47 -14.33 18.03
CA TRP A 194 5.59 -13.24 17.05
C TRP A 194 6.45 -12.11 17.61
N VAL A 195 7.58 -11.84 16.96
CA VAL A 195 8.39 -10.66 17.24
C VAL A 195 7.59 -9.42 16.85
N THR A 196 6.90 -8.83 17.83
CA THR A 196 6.31 -7.51 17.69
C THR A 196 7.46 -6.52 17.48
N VAL A 197 7.69 -6.12 16.22
CA VAL A 197 8.66 -5.07 15.89
C VAL A 197 8.07 -3.73 16.33
N SER A 198 8.21 -3.42 17.61
CA SER A 198 7.80 -2.15 18.19
C SER A 198 8.74 -1.04 17.72
N PHE A 199 8.35 -0.36 16.64
CA PHE A 199 8.90 0.95 16.32
C PHE A 199 8.51 1.91 17.43
N HIS A 200 9.40 2.16 18.38
CA HIS A 200 9.20 3.22 19.36
C HIS A 200 9.22 4.56 18.60
N PRO A 201 8.07 5.23 18.40
CA PRO A 201 8.05 6.47 17.64
C PRO A 201 8.73 7.51 18.52
N ASN A 202 9.92 7.96 18.13
CA ASN A 202 10.54 9.14 18.74
C ASN A 202 9.55 10.32 18.63
N GLU A 203 9.57 11.29 19.55
CA GLU A 203 8.66 12.45 19.56
C GLU A 203 8.63 13.20 18.21
N GLU A 204 9.74 13.19 17.47
CA GLU A 204 9.81 13.78 16.14
C GLU A 204 8.99 13.03 15.09
N MET A 205 8.86 11.70 15.19
CA MET A 205 8.02 10.90 14.30
C MET A 205 6.53 11.10 14.57
N ARG A 206 6.10 11.44 15.79
CA ARG A 206 4.68 11.78 16.07
C ARG A 206 4.17 12.99 15.30
N ARG A 207 5.08 13.83 14.81
CA ARG A 207 4.73 14.97 13.96
C ARG A 207 4.61 14.59 12.49
N PHE A 208 5.01 13.40 12.08
CA PHE A 208 4.91 12.97 10.70
C PHE A 208 3.45 13.05 10.22
N ARG A 209 3.24 13.65 9.05
CA ARG A 209 1.93 13.78 8.40
C ARG A 209 2.06 13.35 6.96
N ALA A 210 1.07 12.64 6.44
CA ALA A 210 1.03 12.26 5.03
C ALA A 210 -0.34 12.55 4.43
N PHE A 211 -0.36 12.86 3.14
CA PHE A 211 -1.56 13.20 2.40
C PHE A 211 -1.58 12.47 1.07
N GLU A 212 -2.75 12.01 0.68
CA GLU A 212 -3.01 11.34 -0.58
C GLU A 212 -3.79 12.27 -1.51
N ILE A 213 -3.37 12.38 -2.77
CA ILE A 213 -4.08 13.12 -3.83
C ILE A 213 -4.30 12.17 -5.01
N GLU A 214 -5.52 12.10 -5.52
CA GLU A 214 -5.83 11.39 -6.76
C GLU A 214 -5.36 12.21 -7.97
N VAL A 215 -4.67 11.56 -8.91
CA VAL A 215 -4.12 12.24 -10.11
C VAL A 215 -5.19 12.40 -11.19
N VAL A 216 -6.20 11.53 -11.20
CA VAL A 216 -7.30 11.53 -12.17
C VAL A 216 -8.36 12.54 -11.74
N ASP A 217 -8.60 13.55 -12.57
CA ASP A 217 -9.76 14.44 -12.40
C ASP A 217 -11.04 13.64 -12.64
N GLY A 218 -12.02 13.78 -11.76
CA GLY A 218 -13.34 13.14 -11.82
C GLY A 218 -14.23 13.56 -13.00
N ASP A 219 -13.66 14.07 -14.09
CA ASP A 219 -14.36 14.57 -15.29
C ASP A 219 -13.96 13.79 -16.56
N ALA A 220 -13.59 12.52 -16.43
CA ALA A 220 -13.74 11.61 -17.56
C ALA A 220 -15.24 11.43 -17.78
N GLU A 221 -15.77 12.05 -18.85
CA GLU A 221 -17.14 11.86 -19.33
C GLU A 221 -17.59 10.42 -19.08
N VAL A 222 -18.69 10.30 -18.34
CA VAL A 222 -19.48 9.08 -18.28
C VAL A 222 -19.87 8.76 -19.73
N LEU A 223 -19.06 7.96 -20.40
CA LEU A 223 -19.47 7.23 -21.59
C LEU A 223 -20.60 6.32 -21.12
N LEU A 224 -21.82 6.85 -21.23
CA LEU A 224 -23.04 6.11 -20.98
C LEU A 224 -22.93 4.78 -21.73
N PRO A 225 -23.15 3.63 -21.06
CA PRO A 225 -23.17 2.37 -21.74
C PRO A 225 -24.24 2.41 -22.85
N PRO A 226 -24.00 1.76 -24.01
CA PRO A 226 -24.99 1.71 -25.08
C PRO A 226 -26.31 1.13 -24.54
N PRO A 227 -27.45 1.51 -25.13
CA PRO A 227 -28.76 1.11 -24.63
C PRO A 227 -28.84 -0.42 -24.53
N ARG A 228 -29.36 -0.88 -23.38
CA ARG A 228 -29.60 -2.28 -23.07
C ARG A 228 -30.36 -2.91 -24.24
N ARG A 229 -29.81 -3.98 -24.81
CA ARG A 229 -30.60 -4.94 -25.58
C ARG A 229 -31.40 -5.74 -24.56
N ASP A 230 -32.70 -5.77 -24.76
CA ASP A 230 -33.65 -6.53 -23.96
C ASP A 230 -33.16 -7.99 -23.85
N VAL A 231 -32.83 -8.40 -22.64
CA VAL A 231 -32.71 -9.81 -22.29
C VAL A 231 -33.97 -10.13 -21.52
N GLU A 232 -34.75 -11.05 -22.10
CA GLU A 232 -36.03 -11.53 -21.59
C GLU A 232 -35.94 -11.87 -20.10
N GLU A 233 -36.96 -11.40 -19.37
CA GLU A 233 -37.22 -11.76 -17.99
C GLU A 233 -37.34 -13.28 -17.87
N VAL A 234 -36.41 -13.91 -17.14
CA VAL A 234 -36.58 -15.26 -16.65
C VAL A 234 -37.06 -15.18 -15.21
N GLU A 235 -38.20 -15.81 -14.98
CA GLU A 235 -39.02 -15.81 -13.78
C GLU A 235 -38.25 -16.01 -12.47
N GLU A 236 -38.70 -15.27 -11.45
CA GLU A 236 -38.36 -15.45 -10.05
C GLU A 236 -38.71 -16.88 -9.58
N GLY A 237 -37.69 -17.74 -9.54
CA GLY A 237 -37.74 -19.04 -8.88
C GLY A 237 -37.14 -18.99 -7.48
N SER A 238 -38.01 -19.18 -6.47
CA SER A 238 -37.75 -19.43 -5.05
C SER A 238 -36.29 -19.75 -4.66
N GLY A 239 -35.70 -18.88 -3.85
CA GLY A 239 -34.37 -19.07 -3.27
C GLY A 239 -34.33 -20.19 -2.24
N ASP A 240 -33.47 -21.19 -2.49
CA ASP A 240 -32.60 -21.79 -1.46
C ASP A 240 -31.54 -22.82 -1.98
N GLN A 241 -31.20 -22.86 -3.28
CA GLN A 241 -30.31 -23.93 -3.81
C GLN A 241 -29.16 -23.50 -4.75
N LEU A 242 -28.90 -22.21 -4.95
CA LEU A 242 -28.01 -21.72 -6.03
C LEU A 242 -26.51 -21.55 -5.71
N GLU A 243 -26.06 -21.72 -4.46
CA GLU A 243 -24.64 -21.50 -4.08
C GLU A 243 -23.67 -22.57 -4.68
N GLY A 244 -24.17 -23.68 -5.22
CA GLY A 244 -23.34 -24.80 -5.70
C GLY A 244 -23.06 -24.87 -7.22
N CYS A 245 -23.82 -24.16 -8.06
CA CYS A 245 -23.77 -24.40 -9.52
C CYS A 245 -22.57 -23.73 -10.21
N TRP A 246 -22.18 -22.53 -9.81
CA TRP A 246 -21.27 -21.69 -10.59
C TRP A 246 -19.85 -22.25 -10.63
N PHE A 247 -19.36 -22.78 -9.50
CA PHE A 247 -18.09 -23.47 -9.40
C PHE A 247 -18.03 -24.73 -10.27
N ALA A 248 -19.08 -25.56 -10.19
CA ALA A 248 -19.15 -26.81 -10.93
C ALA A 248 -19.25 -26.57 -12.44
N ASP A 249 -20.08 -25.60 -12.85
CA ASP A 249 -20.22 -25.17 -14.25
C ASP A 249 -18.91 -24.62 -14.78
N PHE A 250 -18.19 -23.81 -13.99
CA PHE A 250 -16.85 -23.33 -14.34
C PHE A 250 -15.85 -24.49 -14.50
N MET A 251 -15.84 -25.45 -13.56
CA MET A 251 -14.96 -26.62 -13.69
C MET A 251 -15.26 -27.45 -14.94
N GLY A 252 -16.53 -27.53 -15.36
CA GLY A 252 -16.95 -28.21 -16.58
C GLY A 252 -16.42 -27.60 -17.88
N LYS A 253 -16.02 -26.32 -17.87
CA LYS A 253 -15.42 -25.64 -19.04
C LYS A 253 -13.96 -26.05 -19.28
N MET A 254 -13.25 -26.52 -18.24
CA MET A 254 -11.86 -26.94 -18.36
C MET A 254 -11.75 -28.32 -19.02
N ARG A 255 -10.93 -28.45 -20.07
CA ARG A 255 -10.69 -29.72 -20.79
C ARG A 255 -9.26 -30.20 -20.63
N MET A 256 -9.05 -31.24 -19.83
CA MET A 256 -7.72 -31.78 -19.52
C MET A 256 -7.01 -32.45 -20.70
N ASN A 257 -7.76 -32.80 -21.75
CA ASN A 257 -7.23 -33.42 -22.97
C ASN A 257 -7.05 -32.41 -24.13
N SER A 258 -7.18 -31.11 -23.88
CA SER A 258 -7.00 -30.07 -24.89
C SER A 258 -5.52 -29.79 -25.17
N ILE A 259 -5.22 -29.44 -26.43
CA ILE A 259 -3.88 -29.01 -26.88
C ILE A 259 -3.63 -27.55 -26.50
N GLU A 260 -4.70 -26.73 -26.46
CA GLU A 260 -4.61 -25.34 -26.04
C GLU A 260 -4.52 -25.25 -24.52
N MET A 261 -3.49 -24.55 -24.03
CA MET A 261 -3.20 -24.43 -22.60
C MET A 261 -3.38 -23.00 -22.09
N VAL A 262 -3.85 -22.88 -20.85
CA VAL A 262 -3.92 -21.62 -20.10
C VAL A 262 -3.19 -21.80 -18.79
N ASN A 263 -2.22 -20.94 -18.51
CA ASN A 263 -1.54 -20.91 -17.22
C ASN A 263 -2.31 -20.03 -16.24
N LEU A 264 -2.74 -20.60 -15.12
CA LEU A 264 -3.42 -19.87 -14.05
C LEU A 264 -2.40 -19.42 -13.01
N ASP A 265 -2.45 -18.14 -12.62
CA ASP A 265 -1.66 -17.61 -11.53
C ASP A 265 -2.38 -17.79 -10.18
N THR A 266 -1.68 -17.51 -9.08
CA THR A 266 -2.23 -17.64 -7.72
C THR A 266 -3.49 -16.81 -7.55
N THR A 267 -3.54 -15.61 -8.12
CA THR A 267 -4.71 -14.71 -8.04
C THR A 267 -5.95 -15.33 -8.69
N ALA A 268 -5.82 -15.91 -9.89
CA ALA A 268 -6.91 -16.60 -10.57
C ALA A 268 -7.42 -17.79 -9.75
N LEU A 269 -6.53 -18.58 -9.14
CA LEU A 269 -6.94 -19.69 -8.29
C LEU A 269 -7.72 -19.23 -7.05
N ILE A 270 -7.28 -18.16 -6.39
CA ILE A 270 -7.98 -17.57 -5.24
C ILE A 270 -9.34 -17.03 -5.65
N ALA A 271 -9.42 -16.33 -6.80
CA ALA A 271 -10.68 -15.85 -7.33
C ALA A 271 -11.67 -16.99 -7.60
N ILE A 272 -11.21 -18.11 -8.18
CA ILE A 272 -12.06 -19.28 -8.47
C ILE A 272 -12.66 -19.89 -7.20
N VAL A 273 -11.92 -19.93 -6.08
CA VAL A 273 -12.39 -20.60 -4.85
C VAL A 273 -12.99 -19.66 -3.82
N SER A 274 -12.83 -18.35 -3.97
CA SER A 274 -13.32 -17.32 -3.04
C SER A 274 -14.83 -17.38 -2.85
N GLY A 275 -15.31 -17.21 -1.61
CA GLY A 275 -16.74 -17.08 -1.34
C GLY A 275 -17.40 -15.93 -2.12
N ILE A 276 -16.68 -14.86 -2.43
CA ILE A 276 -17.21 -13.73 -3.23
C ILE A 276 -17.68 -14.22 -4.61
N SER A 277 -16.82 -14.90 -5.36
CA SER A 277 -17.14 -15.42 -6.69
C SER A 277 -18.15 -16.57 -6.68
N ASN A 278 -18.41 -17.17 -5.52
CA ASN A 278 -19.22 -18.37 -5.34
C ASN A 278 -20.52 -18.09 -4.56
N GLY A 279 -21.12 -16.91 -4.80
CA GLY A 279 -22.45 -16.57 -4.25
C GLY A 279 -22.45 -15.94 -2.86
N GLY A 280 -21.30 -15.83 -2.19
CA GLY A 280 -21.17 -15.23 -0.86
C GLY A 280 -21.39 -13.71 -0.81
N VAL A 281 -21.52 -13.04 -1.97
CA VAL A 281 -21.76 -11.59 -2.03
C VAL A 281 -23.06 -11.19 -1.35
N GLY A 282 -24.14 -11.94 -1.53
CA GLY A 282 -25.43 -11.60 -0.92
C GLY A 282 -25.36 -11.56 0.60
N LYS A 283 -24.77 -12.60 1.21
CA LYS A 283 -24.53 -12.68 2.66
C LYS A 283 -23.61 -11.56 3.15
N LEU A 284 -22.57 -11.23 2.37
CA LEU A 284 -21.61 -10.19 2.70
C LEU A 284 -22.21 -8.77 2.64
N MET A 285 -23.00 -8.47 1.61
CA MET A 285 -23.64 -7.16 1.40
C MET A 285 -24.85 -6.95 2.31
N GLY A 286 -25.51 -8.03 2.74
CA GLY A 286 -26.64 -7.97 3.69
C GLY A 286 -26.22 -7.85 5.16
N ALA A 287 -24.96 -8.12 5.49
CA ALA A 287 -24.47 -8.03 6.86
C ALA A 287 -24.33 -6.57 7.32
N PRO A 288 -24.60 -6.25 8.61
CA PRO A 288 -24.44 -4.91 9.14
C PRO A 288 -23.05 -4.31 8.88
N VAL A 289 -22.99 -3.03 8.53
CA VAL A 289 -21.74 -2.30 8.23
C VAL A 289 -20.75 -2.36 9.40
N ALA A 290 -21.24 -2.29 10.64
CA ALA A 290 -20.39 -2.39 11.83
C ALA A 290 -19.70 -3.77 11.92
N GLU A 291 -20.42 -4.85 11.61
CA GLU A 291 -19.90 -6.21 11.65
C GLU A 291 -18.89 -6.44 10.53
N THR A 292 -19.20 -6.05 9.31
CA THR A 292 -18.30 -6.18 8.16
C THR A 292 -17.06 -5.29 8.31
N ARG A 293 -17.19 -4.08 8.84
CA ARG A 293 -16.04 -3.22 9.16
C ARG A 293 -15.17 -3.78 10.29
N ALA A 294 -15.76 -4.39 11.32
CA ALA A 294 -14.99 -5.08 12.37
C ALA A 294 -14.28 -6.32 11.83
N ARG A 295 -14.93 -7.10 10.96
CA ARG A 295 -14.39 -8.32 10.35
C ARG A 295 -13.25 -8.05 9.39
N PHE A 296 -13.38 -7.05 8.53
CA PHE A 296 -12.40 -6.76 7.47
C PHE A 296 -11.45 -5.60 7.81
N LYS A 297 -11.71 -4.86 8.89
CA LYS A 297 -10.87 -3.77 9.41
C LYS A 297 -10.44 -2.81 8.29
N CYS A 298 -9.14 -2.58 8.11
CA CYS A 298 -8.58 -1.73 7.06
C CYS A 298 -8.85 -2.22 5.63
N ASN A 299 -9.18 -3.51 5.44
CA ASN A 299 -9.54 -4.09 4.14
C ASN A 299 -11.02 -3.95 3.81
N TYR A 300 -11.84 -3.35 4.69
CA TYR A 300 -13.28 -3.22 4.49
C TYR A 300 -13.63 -2.67 3.11
N LYS A 301 -13.09 -1.51 2.75
CA LYS A 301 -13.39 -0.87 1.45
C LYS A 301 -13.00 -1.78 0.28
N PHE A 302 -11.82 -2.39 0.33
CA PHE A 302 -11.36 -3.30 -0.71
C PHE A 302 -12.29 -4.50 -0.89
N VAL A 303 -12.70 -5.15 0.21
CA VAL A 303 -13.59 -6.31 0.18
C VAL A 303 -14.98 -5.95 -0.33
N MET A 304 -15.52 -4.79 0.09
CA MET A 304 -16.82 -4.31 -0.36
C MET A 304 -16.80 -3.89 -1.83
N ASP A 305 -15.74 -3.19 -2.27
CA ASP A 305 -15.57 -2.81 -3.68
C ASP A 305 -15.44 -4.07 -4.57
N GLN A 306 -14.72 -5.11 -4.11
CA GLN A 306 -14.62 -6.39 -4.81
C GLN A 306 -15.97 -7.11 -4.90
N ALA A 307 -16.73 -7.13 -3.80
CA ALA A 307 -18.07 -7.73 -3.77
C ALA A 307 -19.04 -6.98 -4.70
N GLN A 308 -18.97 -5.65 -4.72
CA GLN A 308 -19.75 -4.82 -5.64
C GLN A 308 -19.35 -5.05 -7.10
N SER A 309 -18.05 -5.23 -7.38
CA SER A 309 -17.55 -5.57 -8.72
C SER A 309 -18.08 -6.92 -9.19
N GLU A 310 -18.12 -7.93 -8.31
CA GLU A 310 -18.63 -9.27 -8.65
C GLU A 310 -20.13 -9.24 -9.01
N LEU A 311 -20.93 -8.36 -8.39
CA LEU A 311 -22.35 -8.17 -8.80
C LEU A 311 -22.49 -7.56 -10.20
N GLN A 312 -21.56 -6.70 -10.60
CA GLN A 312 -21.61 -5.99 -11.87
C GLN A 312 -21.00 -6.81 -13.02
N SER A 313 -19.87 -7.47 -12.78
CA SER A 313 -19.16 -8.31 -13.73
C SER A 313 -18.66 -9.57 -13.02
N PRO A 314 -19.45 -10.67 -13.03
CA PRO A 314 -19.06 -11.88 -12.34
C PRO A 314 -17.81 -12.52 -12.94
N ILE A 315 -16.83 -12.83 -12.11
CA ILE A 315 -15.50 -13.26 -12.56
C ILE A 315 -15.54 -14.59 -13.32
N PHE A 316 -16.49 -15.48 -12.99
CA PHE A 316 -16.67 -16.74 -13.71
C PHE A 316 -17.16 -16.58 -15.15
N VAL A 317 -17.75 -15.44 -15.51
CA VAL A 317 -18.11 -15.15 -16.90
C VAL A 317 -16.85 -14.86 -17.72
N GLU A 318 -15.95 -14.01 -17.20
CA GLU A 318 -14.72 -13.65 -17.87
C GLU A 318 -13.69 -14.78 -17.88
N LEU A 319 -13.40 -15.36 -16.70
CA LEU A 319 -12.52 -16.52 -16.59
C LEU A 319 -13.06 -17.70 -17.38
N GLY A 320 -14.38 -17.91 -17.36
CA GLY A 320 -15.03 -18.97 -18.11
C GLY A 320 -14.72 -18.89 -19.61
N LYS A 321 -14.78 -17.70 -20.21
CA LYS A 321 -14.41 -17.50 -21.63
C LYS A 321 -12.93 -17.78 -21.89
N ALA A 322 -12.06 -17.46 -20.93
CA ALA A 322 -10.63 -17.66 -21.09
C ALA A 322 -10.24 -19.15 -21.09
N VAL A 323 -10.90 -19.95 -20.23
CA VAL A 323 -10.58 -21.37 -20.01
C VAL A 323 -11.42 -22.36 -20.82
N ASP A 324 -12.53 -21.92 -21.43
CA ASP A 324 -13.46 -22.81 -22.13
C ASP A 324 -12.76 -23.62 -23.23
N GLY A 325 -12.87 -24.95 -23.12
CA GLY A 325 -12.27 -25.90 -24.05
C GLY A 325 -10.76 -26.06 -23.93
N LYS A 326 -10.11 -25.38 -22.97
CA LYS A 326 -8.64 -25.38 -22.80
C LYS A 326 -8.19 -26.17 -21.59
N LYS A 327 -6.95 -26.64 -21.63
CA LYS A 327 -6.27 -27.30 -20.52
C LYS A 327 -5.67 -26.22 -19.61
N CYS A 328 -6.17 -26.14 -18.38
CA CYS A 328 -5.59 -25.26 -17.38
C CYS A 328 -4.37 -25.93 -16.74
N ILE A 329 -3.28 -25.17 -16.57
CA ILE A 329 -2.06 -25.61 -15.92
C ILE A 329 -1.62 -24.59 -14.87
N ILE A 330 -0.88 -25.06 -13.88
CA ILE A 330 -0.25 -24.24 -12.84
C ILE A 330 1.17 -24.75 -12.59
N CYS A 331 2.08 -23.87 -12.16
CA CYS A 331 3.42 -24.29 -11.75
C CYS A 331 3.47 -24.65 -10.25
N GLU A 332 4.52 -25.35 -9.82
CA GLU A 332 4.68 -25.73 -8.40
C GLU A 332 4.70 -24.53 -7.45
N ALA A 333 5.31 -23.41 -7.86
CA ALA A 333 5.35 -22.20 -7.04
C ALA A 333 3.94 -21.65 -6.78
N VAL A 334 3.11 -21.56 -7.83
CA VAL A 334 1.69 -21.15 -7.72
C VAL A 334 0.90 -22.13 -6.86
N LYS A 335 1.11 -23.43 -7.03
CA LYS A 335 0.47 -24.45 -6.18
C LYS A 335 0.84 -24.28 -4.70
N SER A 336 2.12 -24.04 -4.39
CA SER A 336 2.58 -23.85 -3.01
C SER A 336 1.97 -22.59 -2.39
N GLU A 337 2.03 -21.47 -3.10
CA GLU A 337 1.50 -20.18 -2.65
C GLU A 337 -0.03 -20.25 -2.45
N PHE A 338 -0.74 -20.87 -3.39
CA PHE A 338 -2.19 -21.06 -3.30
C PHE A 338 -2.59 -21.88 -2.07
N ASN A 339 -1.89 -22.99 -1.79
CA ASN A 339 -2.17 -23.80 -0.61
C ASN A 339 -1.87 -23.05 0.70
N GLU A 340 -0.80 -22.25 0.73
CA GLU A 340 -0.47 -21.42 1.89
C GLU A 340 -1.58 -20.39 2.17
N ILE A 341 -2.04 -19.67 1.14
CA ILE A 341 -3.11 -18.67 1.26
C ILE A 341 -4.42 -19.34 1.69
N VAL A 342 -4.83 -20.44 1.07
CA VAL A 342 -6.07 -21.15 1.43
C VAL A 342 -5.99 -21.73 2.84
N SER A 343 -4.81 -22.18 3.28
CA SER A 343 -4.60 -22.67 4.65
C SER A 343 -4.81 -21.55 5.67
N MET A 344 -4.17 -20.39 5.44
CA MET A 344 -4.20 -19.23 6.35
C MET A 344 -5.54 -18.50 6.35
N CYS A 345 -6.15 -18.30 5.18
CA CYS A 345 -7.28 -17.37 4.99
C CYS A 345 -8.59 -18.06 4.59
N GLY A 346 -8.54 -19.31 4.11
CA GLY A 346 -9.70 -20.00 3.57
C GLY A 346 -10.62 -20.57 4.66
N GLY A 347 -11.93 -20.31 4.49
CA GLY A 347 -12.97 -20.98 5.26
C GLY A 347 -13.18 -22.44 4.80
N PRO A 348 -14.10 -23.19 5.44
CA PRO A 348 -14.37 -24.59 5.11
C PRO A 348 -14.77 -24.82 3.64
N GLU A 349 -15.55 -23.90 3.09
CA GLU A 349 -16.01 -23.98 1.69
C GLU A 349 -14.90 -23.64 0.70
N GLU A 350 -14.10 -22.59 0.94
CA GLU A 350 -12.94 -22.25 0.12
C GLU A 350 -11.93 -23.41 0.09
N LYS A 351 -11.69 -24.05 1.24
CA LYS A 351 -10.80 -25.23 1.36
C LYS A 351 -11.31 -26.42 0.56
N THR A 352 -12.62 -26.62 0.53
CA THR A 352 -13.26 -27.69 -0.24
C THR A 352 -13.15 -27.41 -1.75
N ARG A 353 -13.48 -26.18 -2.19
CA ARG A 353 -13.32 -25.76 -3.59
C ARG A 353 -11.87 -25.82 -4.05
N ALA A 354 -10.92 -25.41 -3.21
CA ALA A 354 -9.48 -25.52 -3.47
C ALA A 354 -9.04 -26.97 -3.68
N SER A 355 -9.50 -27.88 -2.83
CA SER A 355 -9.20 -29.31 -2.96
C SER A 355 -9.76 -29.91 -4.24
N GLN A 356 -10.97 -29.50 -4.65
CA GLN A 356 -11.59 -29.93 -5.91
C GLN A 356 -10.86 -29.37 -7.14
N LEU A 357 -10.53 -28.08 -7.11
CA LEU A 357 -9.80 -27.40 -8.19
C LEU A 357 -8.42 -28.03 -8.41
N LEU A 358 -7.66 -28.30 -7.35
CA LEU A 358 -6.34 -28.91 -7.47
C LEU A 358 -6.40 -30.35 -7.99
N LYS A 359 -7.45 -31.11 -7.67
CA LYS A 359 -7.67 -32.46 -8.26
C LYS A 359 -7.97 -32.41 -9.76
N GLN A 360 -8.51 -31.31 -10.25
CA GLN A 360 -8.81 -31.12 -11.67
C GLN A 360 -7.55 -30.66 -12.44
N LEU A 361 -6.66 -29.91 -11.79
CA LEU A 361 -5.44 -29.34 -12.41
C LEU A 361 -4.21 -30.26 -12.36
N MET A 362 -4.25 -31.33 -11.55
CA MET A 362 -3.18 -32.33 -11.38
C MET A 362 -3.68 -33.70 -11.81
#